data_AF-L1I8P3-F1
#
_entry.id   AF-L1I8P3-F1
#
_cell.length_a   1.000
_cell.length_b   1.000
_cell.length_c   1.000
_cell.angle_alpha   90.00
_cell.angle_beta   90.00
_cell.angle_gamma   90.00
#
_symmetry.space_group_name_H-M   'P 1'
#
loop_
_entity.id
_entity.type
_entity.pdbx_description
1 polymer ?
#
loop_
_entity_poly.entity_id
_entity_poly.type
_entity_poly.pdbx_seq_one_letter_code
_entity_poly.pdbx_strand_id
1 'polypeptide(L)'
;MAGMEESDGPKAGDIHRAAFCIRPEQDVDLHYIFNGMMEDVKSVASSNQESFYDVHVKRGEYVCFEMSQDMHKILTKIVQLSRLYSPGGLKDHFLGRQAKIRAFGVIVSGDRREFEDLGEKVRAFFVETSKIPKLSKNLIDQSIPFFLCLVNHENLYSQVTDLKLSVEDLKDSMEERFAQQQGLKESVEDLKQSMEAMQESMKEMKGRIVEELKELL
;
A
#
# COMPACT_ATOMS: atom_id res chain seq x y z
N MET A 1 39.58 4.47 -0.09
CA MET A 1 38.20 4.89 0.21
C MET A 1 37.37 4.59 -1.02
N ALA A 2 36.78 3.40 -1.06
CA ALA A 2 35.87 2.99 -2.14
C ALA A 2 34.44 3.25 -1.65
N GLY A 3 33.67 3.96 -2.47
CA GLY A 3 32.29 4.32 -2.19
C GLY A 3 31.46 3.07 -1.92
N MET A 4 30.69 3.12 -0.83
CA MET A 4 29.59 2.19 -0.62
C MET A 4 28.58 2.43 -1.74
N GLU A 5 28.49 1.49 -2.67
CA GLU A 5 27.33 1.40 -3.56
C GLU A 5 26.10 1.29 -2.65
N GLU A 6 25.19 2.25 -2.78
CA GLU A 6 23.85 2.15 -2.21
C GLU A 6 23.24 0.84 -2.71
N SER A 7 22.99 -0.08 -1.78
CA SER A 7 22.29 -1.33 -2.04
C SER A 7 20.95 -1.00 -2.68
N ASP A 8 20.88 -1.19 -3.99
CA ASP A 8 19.71 -1.01 -4.84
C ASP A 8 18.50 -1.69 -4.19
N GLY A 9 17.56 -0.87 -3.72
CA GLY A 9 16.35 -1.33 -3.05
C GLY A 9 15.48 -2.16 -3.99
N PRO A 10 14.53 -2.92 -3.44
CA PRO A 10 13.66 -3.80 -4.23
C PRO A 10 12.94 -3.04 -5.35
N LYS A 11 12.96 -3.62 -6.56
CA LYS A 11 12.48 -3.00 -7.82
C LYS A 11 11.10 -3.53 -8.20
N ALA A 12 10.44 -2.85 -9.15
CA ALA A 12 9.16 -3.26 -9.69
C ALA A 12 9.24 -4.70 -10.24
N GLY A 13 8.50 -5.63 -9.63
CA GLY A 13 8.55 -7.07 -9.93
C GLY A 13 8.96 -7.98 -8.77
N ASP A 14 9.41 -7.44 -7.63
CA ASP A 14 9.78 -8.26 -6.47
C ASP A 14 8.56 -8.91 -5.78
N ILE A 15 8.47 -10.24 -5.89
CA ILE A 15 7.37 -11.12 -5.46
C ILE A 15 7.38 -11.38 -3.94
N HIS A 16 7.73 -10.37 -3.13
CA HIS A 16 7.95 -10.55 -1.69
C HIS A 16 7.14 -9.61 -0.80
N ARG A 17 5.99 -9.15 -1.29
CA ARG A 17 5.01 -8.44 -0.47
C ARG A 17 3.81 -9.33 -0.23
N ALA A 18 3.23 -9.25 0.96
CA ALA A 18 1.87 -9.72 1.17
C ALA A 18 0.99 -9.09 0.09
N ALA A 19 0.05 -9.85 -0.47
CA ALA A 19 -0.91 -9.32 -1.43
C ALA A 19 -1.55 -8.00 -0.96
N PHE A 20 -1.72 -7.85 0.35
CA PHE A 20 -2.26 -6.66 1.00
C PHE A 20 -1.46 -6.32 2.27
N CYS A 21 -0.91 -5.12 2.37
CA CYS A 21 -0.24 -4.62 3.58
C CYS A 21 -0.54 -3.13 3.76
N ILE A 22 -1.39 -2.81 4.73
CA ILE A 22 -1.91 -1.45 4.94
C ILE A 22 -1.44 -0.90 6.27
N ARG A 23 -1.11 0.39 6.28
CA ARG A 23 -0.88 1.20 7.47
C ARG A 23 -1.89 2.35 7.52
N PRO A 24 -2.97 2.26 8.30
CA PRO A 24 -3.95 3.33 8.42
C PRO A 24 -3.31 4.63 8.94
N GLU A 25 -3.76 5.77 8.41
CA GLU A 25 -3.29 7.11 8.81
C GLU A 25 -3.93 7.59 10.12
N GLN A 26 -5.02 6.96 10.52
CA GLN A 26 -5.78 7.20 11.74
C GLN A 26 -6.17 5.86 12.37
N ASP A 27 -6.59 5.93 13.64
CA ASP A 27 -7.13 4.78 14.35
C ASP A 27 -8.39 4.27 13.63
N VAL A 28 -8.49 2.97 13.42
CA VAL A 28 -9.59 2.35 12.66
C VAL A 28 -9.84 0.93 13.13
N ASP A 29 -11.10 0.51 13.16
CA ASP A 29 -11.42 -0.89 13.40
C ASP A 29 -11.21 -1.72 12.13
N LEU A 30 -10.60 -2.90 12.28
CA LEU A 30 -10.18 -3.75 11.19
C LEU A 30 -11.30 -4.04 10.17
N HIS A 31 -12.52 -4.27 10.65
CA HIS A 31 -13.65 -4.59 9.80
C HIS A 31 -14.05 -3.44 8.85
N TYR A 32 -13.77 -2.18 9.21
CA TYR A 32 -14.00 -1.03 8.32
C TYR A 32 -12.99 -0.97 7.17
N ILE A 33 -11.76 -1.47 7.36
CA ILE A 33 -10.75 -1.56 6.29
C ILE A 33 -11.28 -2.42 5.13
N PHE A 34 -12.06 -3.45 5.45
CA PHE A 34 -12.61 -4.38 4.48
C PHE A 34 -14.08 -4.11 4.10
N ASN A 35 -14.69 -3.05 4.63
CA ASN A 35 -16.00 -2.51 4.23
C ASN A 35 -17.10 -3.55 3.87
N GLY A 36 -17.25 -4.62 4.66
CA GLY A 36 -18.26 -5.66 4.40
C GLY A 36 -17.97 -6.58 3.20
N MET A 37 -16.75 -6.56 2.65
CA MET A 37 -16.31 -7.49 1.60
C MET A 37 -16.31 -8.95 2.05
N MET A 38 -16.23 -9.20 3.36
CA MET A 38 -16.13 -10.53 3.95
C MET A 38 -17.51 -11.14 4.16
N GLU A 39 -17.72 -12.33 3.60
CA GLU A 39 -18.92 -13.14 3.81
C GLU A 39 -18.86 -13.91 5.13
N ASP A 40 -17.69 -14.44 5.47
CA ASP A 40 -17.44 -15.19 6.70
C ASP A 40 -15.99 -14.99 7.16
N VAL A 41 -15.75 -15.02 8.47
CA VAL A 41 -14.42 -14.80 9.05
C VAL A 41 -14.18 -15.76 10.22
N LYS A 42 -13.01 -16.39 10.22
CA LYS A 42 -12.54 -17.27 11.29
C LYS A 42 -11.25 -16.72 11.89
N SER A 43 -11.25 -16.50 13.20
CA SER A 43 -10.00 -16.35 13.95
C SER A 43 -9.33 -17.72 14.04
N VAL A 44 -8.05 -17.83 13.68
CA VAL A 44 -7.33 -19.12 13.60
C VAL A 44 -5.98 -19.11 14.32
N ALA A 45 -5.60 -18.00 14.94
CA ALA A 45 -4.40 -17.96 15.78
C ALA A 45 -4.54 -18.88 17.01
N SER A 46 -3.43 -19.46 17.47
CA SER A 46 -3.45 -20.48 18.53
C SER A 46 -3.66 -19.90 19.93
N SER A 47 -3.15 -18.70 20.21
CA SER A 47 -3.16 -18.07 21.54
C SER A 47 -3.95 -16.77 21.60
N ASN A 48 -4.44 -16.28 20.45
CA ASN A 48 -5.22 -15.06 20.34
C ASN A 48 -6.54 -15.36 19.60
N GLN A 49 -7.66 -15.35 20.33
CA GLN A 49 -9.00 -15.54 19.77
C GLN A 49 -9.80 -14.25 19.68
N GLU A 50 -9.12 -13.11 19.56
CA GLU A 50 -9.75 -11.84 19.31
C GLU A 50 -10.66 -11.93 18.07
N SER A 51 -11.85 -11.33 18.19
CA SER A 51 -12.83 -11.25 17.11
C SER A 51 -12.34 -10.27 16.05
N PHE A 52 -12.54 -10.61 14.78
CA PHE A 52 -12.20 -9.74 13.65
C PHE A 52 -12.84 -8.35 13.76
N TYR A 53 -14.06 -8.28 14.29
CA TYR A 53 -14.82 -7.03 14.41
C TYR A 53 -14.34 -6.15 15.56
N ASP A 54 -13.64 -6.72 16.54
CA ASP A 54 -13.19 -6.02 17.74
C ASP A 54 -11.70 -5.59 17.65
N VAL A 55 -11.01 -5.97 16.56
CA VAL A 55 -9.61 -5.56 16.35
C VAL A 55 -9.54 -4.07 16.04
N HIS A 56 -9.11 -3.30 17.02
CA HIS A 56 -8.77 -1.89 16.85
C HIS A 56 -7.31 -1.75 16.37
N VAL A 57 -7.11 -1.09 15.22
CA VAL A 57 -5.81 -0.81 14.61
C VAL A 57 -5.43 0.62 14.89
N LYS A 58 -4.32 0.82 15.62
CA LYS A 58 -3.84 2.17 15.93
C LYS A 58 -3.10 2.76 14.75
N ARG A 59 -3.12 4.09 14.68
CA ARG A 59 -2.32 4.88 13.74
C ARG A 59 -0.87 4.40 13.74
N GLY A 60 -0.38 4.06 12.55
CA GLY A 60 1.00 3.60 12.34
C GLY A 60 1.23 2.10 12.52
N GLU A 61 0.22 1.34 12.97
CA GLU A 61 0.25 -0.12 12.94
C GLU A 61 -0.11 -0.66 11.56
N TYR A 62 0.31 -1.89 11.28
CA TYR A 62 0.15 -2.55 9.99
C TYR A 62 -0.84 -3.71 10.07
N VAL A 63 -1.55 -3.92 8.98
CA VAL A 63 -2.46 -5.05 8.75
C VAL A 63 -2.01 -5.77 7.48
N CYS A 64 -1.74 -7.07 7.56
CA CYS A 64 -1.07 -7.81 6.49
C CYS A 64 -1.88 -9.06 6.07
N PHE A 65 -2.40 -9.07 4.86
CA PHE A 65 -3.21 -10.16 4.33
C PHE A 65 -2.61 -10.75 3.04
N GLU A 66 -2.68 -12.07 2.92
CA GLU A 66 -2.50 -12.78 1.65
C GLU A 66 -3.84 -13.06 0.99
N MET A 67 -3.82 -13.38 -0.29
CA MET A 67 -5.02 -13.68 -1.06
C MET A 67 -4.84 -14.97 -1.84
N SER A 68 -5.85 -15.83 -1.86
CA SER A 68 -5.84 -17.07 -2.65
C SER A 68 -7.21 -17.35 -3.28
N GLN A 69 -7.21 -17.67 -4.57
CA GLN A 69 -8.41 -18.21 -5.24
C GLN A 69 -8.62 -19.70 -4.98
N ASP A 70 -7.58 -20.36 -4.45
CA ASP A 70 -7.55 -21.80 -4.21
C ASP A 70 -7.45 -22.03 -2.71
N MET A 71 -8.53 -22.54 -2.12
CA MET A 71 -8.61 -22.84 -0.71
C MET A 71 -7.52 -23.84 -0.27
N HIS A 72 -7.12 -24.77 -1.14
CA HIS A 72 -6.07 -25.73 -0.84
C HIS A 72 -4.67 -25.10 -0.72
N LYS A 73 -4.49 -23.85 -1.17
CA LYS A 73 -3.21 -23.10 -1.04
C LYS A 73 -3.11 -22.25 0.22
N ILE A 74 -4.09 -22.26 1.13
CA ILE A 74 -4.08 -21.43 2.34
C ILE A 74 -2.84 -21.67 3.21
N LEU A 75 -2.44 -22.92 3.42
CA LEU A 75 -1.22 -23.22 4.19
C LEU A 75 0.03 -22.63 3.53
N THR A 76 0.11 -22.69 2.19
CA THR A 76 1.20 -22.06 1.43
C THR A 76 1.22 -20.55 1.67
N LYS A 77 0.06 -19.89 1.69
CA LYS A 77 -0.06 -18.45 1.97
C LYS A 77 0.34 -18.09 3.39
N ILE A 78 -0.03 -18.91 4.37
CA ILE A 78 0.41 -18.76 5.77
C ILE A 78 1.93 -18.88 5.88
N VAL A 79 2.54 -19.83 5.17
CA VAL A 79 4.01 -19.99 5.13
C VAL A 79 4.66 -18.78 4.45
N GLN A 80 4.06 -18.21 3.39
CA GLN A 80 4.56 -16.99 2.76
C GLN A 80 4.55 -15.81 3.75
N LEU A 81 3.44 -15.56 4.44
CA LEU A 81 3.36 -14.54 5.49
C LEU A 81 4.39 -14.80 6.60
N SER A 82 4.57 -16.05 7.01
CA SER A 82 5.55 -16.43 8.03
C SER A 82 6.98 -16.12 7.60
N ARG A 83 7.36 -16.39 6.34
CA ARG A 83 8.69 -16.05 5.83
C ARG A 83 8.92 -14.55 5.76
N LEU A 84 7.88 -13.77 5.46
CA LEU A 84 7.97 -12.31 5.38
C LEU A 84 8.06 -11.68 6.76
N TYR A 85 7.24 -12.13 7.71
CA TYR A 85 6.96 -11.41 8.95
C TYR A 85 7.35 -12.14 10.24
N SER A 86 7.94 -13.33 10.15
CA SER A 86 8.56 -13.97 11.33
C SER A 86 9.61 -13.05 11.98
N PRO A 87 9.91 -13.25 13.27
CA PRO A 87 10.96 -12.49 13.95
C PRO A 87 12.31 -12.59 13.21
N GLY A 88 12.90 -11.44 12.84
CA GLY A 88 14.12 -11.38 12.03
C GLY A 88 13.92 -11.73 10.53
N GLY A 89 12.66 -11.81 10.09
CA GLY A 89 12.29 -12.02 8.69
C GLY A 89 12.43 -10.76 7.84
N LEU A 90 11.98 -10.86 6.58
CA LEU A 90 12.19 -9.83 5.56
C LEU A 90 11.51 -8.49 5.88
N LYS A 91 10.50 -8.45 6.75
CA LYS A 91 9.77 -7.23 7.13
C LYS A 91 10.67 -6.09 7.56
N ASP A 92 11.80 -6.42 8.19
CA ASP A 92 12.71 -5.41 8.73
C ASP A 92 13.37 -4.60 7.62
N HIS A 93 13.48 -5.15 6.41
CA HIS A 93 14.04 -4.49 5.24
C HIS A 93 13.03 -3.61 4.50
N PHE A 94 11.73 -3.91 4.55
CA PHE A 94 10.72 -3.19 3.76
C PHE A 94 9.71 -2.36 4.58
N LEU A 95 9.35 -2.78 5.81
CA LEU A 95 8.55 -1.97 6.73
C LEU A 95 9.40 -1.25 7.79
N GLY A 96 10.61 -1.75 8.02
CA GLY A 96 11.49 -1.29 9.10
C GLY A 96 11.29 -2.06 10.41
N ARG A 97 12.35 -2.15 11.21
CA ARG A 97 12.38 -2.95 12.45
C ARG A 97 11.32 -2.54 13.49
N GLN A 98 10.93 -1.27 13.49
CA GLN A 98 9.96 -0.71 14.42
C GLN A 98 8.50 -0.90 13.97
N ALA A 99 8.27 -1.48 12.78
CA ALA A 99 6.93 -1.74 12.29
C ALA A 99 6.20 -2.74 13.20
N LYS A 100 5.02 -2.35 13.66
CA LYS A 100 4.13 -3.16 14.49
C LYS A 100 2.99 -3.69 13.64
N ILE A 101 2.78 -5.01 13.66
CA ILE A 101 1.69 -5.64 12.92
C ILE A 101 0.58 -5.95 13.93
N ARG A 102 -0.62 -5.50 13.63
CA ARG A 102 -1.79 -5.63 14.50
C ARG A 102 -2.64 -6.85 14.18
N ALA A 103 -2.68 -7.24 12.90
CA ALA A 103 -3.44 -8.38 12.43
C ALA A 103 -2.84 -8.97 11.15
N PHE A 104 -2.98 -10.28 11.02
CA PHE A 104 -2.70 -11.01 9.80
C PHE A 104 -3.96 -11.67 9.25
N GLY A 105 -3.92 -12.07 7.98
CA GLY A 105 -4.88 -13.03 7.51
C GLY A 105 -4.66 -13.56 6.09
N VAL A 106 -5.55 -14.45 5.68
CA VAL A 106 -5.67 -14.90 4.29
C VAL A 106 -7.11 -14.69 3.85
N ILE A 107 -7.29 -13.98 2.74
CA ILE A 107 -8.56 -13.80 2.08
C ILE A 107 -8.69 -14.88 1.00
N VAL A 108 -9.79 -15.63 1.02
CA VAL A 108 -10.06 -16.68 0.05
C VAL A 108 -11.44 -16.56 -0.56
N SER A 109 -11.52 -16.93 -1.83
CA SER A 109 -12.79 -17.21 -2.51
C SER A 109 -13.04 -18.71 -2.54
N GLY A 110 -14.29 -19.13 -2.36
CA GLY A 110 -14.68 -20.54 -2.48
C GLY A 110 -16.01 -20.84 -1.82
N ASP A 111 -16.30 -22.11 -1.58
CA ASP A 111 -17.54 -22.55 -0.95
C ASP A 111 -17.51 -22.39 0.58
N ARG A 112 -18.62 -21.94 1.16
CA ARG A 112 -18.74 -21.70 2.59
C ARG A 112 -18.58 -22.96 3.45
N ARG A 113 -19.04 -24.13 2.98
CA ARG A 113 -18.92 -25.38 3.75
C ARG A 113 -17.48 -25.85 3.79
N GLU A 114 -16.79 -25.77 2.64
CA GLU A 114 -15.36 -26.08 2.57
C GLU A 114 -14.54 -25.12 3.45
N PHE A 115 -14.92 -23.84 3.47
CA PHE A 115 -14.29 -22.82 4.30
C PHE A 115 -14.37 -23.14 5.80
N GLU A 116 -15.51 -23.63 6.29
CA GLU A 116 -15.70 -24.02 7.70
C GLU A 116 -14.68 -25.11 8.10
N ASP A 117 -14.67 -26.22 7.36
CA ASP A 117 -13.77 -27.35 7.59
C ASP A 117 -12.30 -26.93 7.52
N LEU A 118 -12.00 -25.99 6.62
CA LEU A 118 -10.64 -25.50 6.42
C LEU A 118 -10.20 -24.55 7.54
N GLY A 119 -11.11 -23.71 8.06
CA GLY A 119 -10.85 -22.88 9.23
C GLY A 119 -10.39 -23.71 10.42
N GLU A 120 -11.08 -24.83 10.70
CA GLU A 120 -10.71 -25.77 11.77
C GLU A 120 -9.36 -26.44 11.50
N LYS A 121 -9.07 -26.86 10.27
CA LYS A 121 -7.76 -27.44 9.90
C LYS A 121 -6.62 -26.43 10.08
N VAL A 122 -6.82 -25.18 9.71
CA VAL A 122 -5.82 -24.10 9.85
C VAL A 122 -5.60 -23.78 11.33
N ARG A 123 -6.67 -23.70 12.12
CA ARG A 123 -6.58 -23.53 13.57
C ARG A 123 -5.81 -24.68 14.22
N ALA A 124 -6.12 -25.93 13.85
CA ALA A 124 -5.39 -27.10 14.33
C ALA A 124 -3.90 -27.04 13.95
N PHE A 125 -3.58 -26.59 12.72
CA PHE A 125 -2.19 -26.38 12.30
C PHE A 125 -1.45 -25.38 13.21
N PHE A 126 -2.04 -24.22 13.53
CA PHE A 126 -1.43 -23.26 14.45
C PHE A 126 -1.26 -23.84 15.85
N VAL A 127 -2.27 -24.54 16.37
CA VAL A 127 -2.20 -25.19 17.69
C VAL A 127 -1.08 -26.23 17.74
N GLU A 128 -0.99 -27.15 16.78
CA GLU A 128 0.04 -28.20 16.78
C GLU A 128 1.44 -27.65 16.56
N THR A 129 1.59 -26.66 15.68
CA THR A 129 2.90 -26.01 15.46
C THR A 129 3.37 -25.20 16.66
N SER A 130 2.45 -24.60 17.43
CA SER A 130 2.79 -23.88 18.66
C SER A 130 3.47 -24.77 19.72
N LYS A 131 3.13 -26.08 19.74
CA LYS A 131 3.72 -27.07 20.64
C LYS A 131 5.16 -27.46 20.27
N ILE A 132 5.64 -27.06 19.09
CA ILE A 132 6.95 -27.43 18.55
C ILE A 132 7.82 -26.17 18.44
N PRO A 133 8.72 -25.88 19.41
CA PRO A 133 9.47 -24.63 19.46
C PRO A 133 10.31 -24.31 18.21
N LYS A 134 10.82 -25.34 17.53
CA LYS A 134 11.61 -25.18 16.30
C LYS A 134 10.76 -24.72 15.11
N LEU A 135 9.47 -25.05 15.08
CA LEU A 135 8.54 -24.63 14.04
C LEU A 135 7.90 -23.29 14.39
N SER A 136 7.45 -23.12 15.65
CA SER A 136 6.80 -21.89 16.09
C SER A 136 7.65 -20.65 15.89
N LYS A 137 8.97 -20.72 16.12
CA LYS A 137 9.90 -19.59 15.89
C LYS A 137 10.00 -19.11 14.45
N ASN A 138 9.66 -19.98 13.47
CA ASN A 138 9.74 -19.67 12.04
C ASN A 138 8.36 -19.30 11.47
N LEU A 139 7.32 -19.39 12.29
CA LEU A 139 5.99 -18.94 11.93
C LEU A 139 5.81 -17.48 12.31
N ILE A 140 4.77 -16.87 11.76
CA ILE A 140 4.25 -15.60 12.27
C ILE A 140 4.03 -15.66 13.78
N ASP A 141 4.22 -14.52 14.44
CA ASP A 141 3.96 -14.38 15.86
C ASP A 141 2.49 -14.68 16.16
N GLN A 142 2.25 -15.81 16.84
CA GLN A 142 0.90 -16.31 17.11
C GLN A 142 0.16 -15.52 18.19
N SER A 143 0.85 -14.58 18.87
CA SER A 143 0.20 -13.60 19.75
C SER A 143 -0.57 -12.52 18.98
N ILE A 144 -0.26 -12.33 17.69
CA ILE A 144 -0.99 -11.44 16.78
C ILE A 144 -2.18 -12.22 16.21
N PRO A 145 -3.39 -11.65 16.20
CA PRO A 145 -4.55 -12.34 15.67
C PRO A 145 -4.37 -12.65 14.17
N PHE A 146 -4.82 -13.83 13.77
CA PHE A 146 -4.79 -14.30 12.40
C PHE A 146 -6.20 -14.66 11.95
N PHE A 147 -6.62 -14.10 10.83
CA PHE A 147 -7.95 -14.29 10.29
C PHE A 147 -7.92 -15.03 8.97
N LEU A 148 -8.76 -16.06 8.86
CA LEU A 148 -9.13 -16.62 7.57
C LEU A 148 -10.45 -15.97 7.16
N CYS A 149 -10.49 -15.37 5.99
CA CYS A 149 -11.66 -14.61 5.54
C CYS A 149 -12.19 -15.16 4.22
N LEU A 150 -13.48 -15.49 4.18
CA LEU A 150 -14.21 -15.87 2.99
C LEU A 150 -14.81 -14.64 2.34
N VAL A 151 -14.74 -14.57 1.02
CA VAL A 151 -15.39 -13.54 0.21
C VAL A 151 -16.09 -14.18 -0.98
N ASN A 152 -17.06 -13.48 -1.54
CA ASN A 152 -17.76 -13.94 -2.72
C ASN A 152 -16.80 -14.06 -3.92
N HIS A 153 -16.90 -15.19 -4.63
CA HIS A 153 -16.08 -15.54 -5.79
C HIS A 153 -16.11 -14.49 -6.91
N GLU A 154 -17.23 -13.77 -7.07
CA GLU A 154 -17.39 -12.73 -8.09
C GLU A 154 -16.79 -11.37 -7.68
N ASN A 155 -16.62 -11.11 -6.37
CA ASN A 155 -16.23 -9.80 -5.87
C ASN A 155 -14.71 -9.59 -5.80
N LEU A 156 -13.95 -10.64 -5.54
CA LEU A 156 -12.56 -10.47 -5.14
C LEU A 156 -11.67 -9.96 -6.28
N TYR A 157 -11.80 -10.58 -7.45
CA TYR A 157 -10.92 -10.27 -8.59
C TYR A 157 -11.48 -9.15 -9.45
N SER A 158 -12.81 -9.00 -9.54
CA SER A 158 -13.44 -7.83 -10.16
C SER A 158 -13.03 -6.58 -9.38
N GLN A 159 -13.26 -6.53 -8.07
CA GLN A 159 -12.91 -5.34 -7.29
C GLN A 159 -11.40 -5.08 -7.27
N VAL A 160 -10.54 -6.10 -7.20
CA VAL A 160 -9.08 -5.88 -7.25
C VAL A 160 -8.62 -5.42 -8.64
N THR A 161 -9.23 -5.96 -9.70
CA THR A 161 -8.94 -5.53 -11.08
C THR A 161 -9.46 -4.12 -11.32
N ASP A 162 -10.68 -3.81 -10.88
CA ASP A 162 -11.31 -2.49 -10.95
C ASP A 162 -10.50 -1.46 -10.13
N LEU A 163 -10.01 -1.84 -8.94
CA LEU A 163 -9.16 -0.99 -8.13
C LEU A 163 -7.80 -0.76 -8.80
N LYS A 164 -7.22 -1.81 -9.40
CA LYS A 164 -5.95 -1.70 -10.13
C LYS A 164 -6.08 -0.80 -11.36
N LEU A 165 -7.16 -0.97 -12.14
CA LEU A 165 -7.49 -0.10 -13.28
C LEU A 165 -7.71 1.34 -12.81
N SER A 166 -8.47 1.54 -11.73
CA SER A 166 -8.71 2.88 -11.17
C SER A 166 -7.41 3.56 -10.71
N VAL A 167 -6.45 2.80 -10.15
CA VAL A 167 -5.13 3.33 -9.75
C VAL A 167 -4.27 3.65 -10.97
N GLU A 168 -4.33 2.84 -12.03
CA GLU A 168 -3.66 3.10 -13.31
C GLU A 168 -4.24 4.38 -13.96
N ASP A 169 -5.56 4.52 -14.02
CA ASP A 169 -6.23 5.72 -14.53
C ASP A 169 -5.88 6.99 -13.73
N LEU A 170 -5.80 6.86 -12.39
CA LEU A 170 -5.41 7.96 -11.51
C LEU A 170 -3.95 8.37 -11.74
N LYS A 171 -3.06 7.40 -11.99
CA LYS A 171 -1.66 7.62 -12.30
C LYS A 171 -1.52 8.36 -13.62
N ASP A 172 -2.22 7.92 -14.67
CA ASP A 172 -2.17 8.54 -16.00
C ASP A 172 -2.73 9.98 -15.96
N SER A 173 -3.84 10.18 -15.23
CA SER A 173 -4.40 11.51 -14.98
C SER A 173 -3.43 12.43 -14.25
N MET A 174 -2.61 11.90 -13.33
CA MET A 174 -1.61 12.68 -12.61
C MET A 174 -0.43 13.05 -13.50
N GLU A 175 0.02 12.13 -14.36
CA GLU A 175 1.07 12.40 -15.36
C GLU A 175 0.65 13.48 -16.35
N GLU A 176 -0.61 13.45 -16.83
CA GLU A 176 -1.14 14.49 -17.72
C GLU A 176 -1.17 15.87 -17.03
N ARG A 177 -1.60 15.93 -15.77
CA ARG A 177 -1.58 17.18 -14.99
C ARG A 177 -0.16 17.72 -14.79
N PHE A 178 0.83 16.86 -14.59
CA PHE A 178 2.22 17.30 -14.49
C PHE A 178 2.72 17.89 -15.82
N ALA A 179 2.39 17.26 -16.94
CA ALA A 179 2.73 17.80 -18.26
C ALA A 179 2.06 19.17 -18.51
N GLN A 180 0.77 19.31 -18.18
CA GLN A 180 0.07 20.60 -18.28
C GLN A 180 0.68 21.67 -17.37
N GLN A 181 1.07 21.31 -16.14
CA GLN A 181 1.73 22.23 -15.20
C GLN A 181 3.09 22.72 -15.73
N GLN A 182 3.85 21.85 -16.41
CA GLN A 182 5.11 22.25 -17.03
C GLN A 182 4.87 23.21 -18.21
N GLY A 183 3.94 22.90 -19.11
CA GLY A 183 3.60 23.80 -20.22
C GLY A 183 3.07 25.17 -19.76
N LEU A 184 2.32 25.20 -18.64
CA LEU A 184 1.85 26.45 -18.03
C LEU A 184 3.02 27.27 -17.47
N LYS A 185 4.02 26.62 -16.85
CA LYS A 185 5.23 27.29 -16.37
C LYS A 185 6.01 27.91 -17.52
N GLU A 186 6.23 27.18 -18.60
CA GLU A 186 6.91 27.70 -19.80
C GLU A 186 6.18 28.92 -20.37
N SER A 187 4.85 28.83 -20.51
CA SER A 187 4.02 29.94 -20.99
C SER A 187 4.12 31.18 -20.10
N VAL A 188 4.20 31.00 -18.77
CA VAL A 188 4.38 32.12 -17.82
C VAL A 188 5.77 32.75 -17.95
N GLU A 189 6.81 31.93 -18.15
CA GLU A 189 8.18 32.40 -18.36
C GLU A 189 8.27 33.24 -19.65
N ASP A 190 7.66 32.76 -20.74
CA ASP A 190 7.59 33.47 -22.03
C ASP A 190 6.83 34.80 -21.91
N LEU A 191 5.69 34.78 -21.21
CA LEU A 191 4.90 35.99 -20.98
C LEU A 191 5.70 37.04 -20.19
N LYS A 192 6.47 36.59 -19.20
CA LYS A 192 7.33 37.45 -18.39
C LYS A 192 8.42 38.09 -19.24
N GLN A 193 9.10 37.31 -20.08
CA GLN A 193 10.11 37.84 -21.02
C GLN A 193 9.51 38.85 -22.00
N SER A 194 8.31 38.58 -22.53
CA SER A 194 7.60 39.50 -23.41
C SER A 194 7.24 40.81 -22.71
N MET A 195 6.77 40.74 -21.45
CA MET A 195 6.49 41.94 -20.64
C MET A 195 7.75 42.76 -20.36
N GLU A 196 8.88 42.12 -20.04
CA GLU A 196 10.16 42.79 -19.81
C GLU A 196 10.64 43.53 -21.08
N ALA A 197 10.57 42.89 -22.24
CA ALA A 197 10.90 43.51 -23.52
C ALA A 197 10.00 44.72 -23.83
N MET A 198 8.70 44.59 -23.57
CA MET A 198 7.73 45.67 -23.80
C MET A 198 7.94 46.86 -22.85
N GLN A 199 8.31 46.60 -21.60
CA GLN A 199 8.70 47.65 -20.64
C GLN A 199 9.94 48.41 -21.10
N GLU A 200 10.96 47.71 -21.61
CA GLU A 200 12.18 48.35 -22.07
C GLU A 200 11.91 49.20 -23.33
N SER A 201 11.14 48.68 -24.28
CA SER A 201 10.71 49.45 -25.46
C SER A 201 9.92 50.71 -25.09
N MET A 202 9.02 50.63 -24.10
CA MET A 202 8.31 51.81 -23.58
C MET A 202 9.25 52.84 -22.95
N LYS A 203 10.28 52.42 -22.20
CA LYS A 203 11.27 53.34 -21.65
C LYS A 203 12.05 54.04 -22.75
N GLU A 204 12.51 53.31 -23.77
CA GLU A 204 13.23 53.89 -24.91
C GLU A 204 12.37 54.90 -25.65
N MET A 205 11.12 54.55 -25.96
CA MET A 205 10.17 55.45 -26.64
C MET A 205 9.93 56.72 -25.81
N LYS A 206 9.71 56.58 -24.50
CA LYS A 206 9.55 57.72 -23.59
C LYS A 206 10.80 58.59 -23.58
N GLY A 207 11.99 58.00 -23.58
CA GLY A 207 13.26 58.72 -23.66
C GLY A 207 13.38 59.54 -24.94
N ARG A 208 13.06 58.95 -26.10
CA ARG A 208 13.07 59.67 -27.39
C ARG A 208 12.10 60.85 -27.42
N ILE A 209 10.87 60.66 -26.95
CA ILE A 209 9.86 61.74 -26.88
C ILE A 209 10.36 62.89 -26.00
N VAL A 210 11.01 62.58 -24.86
CA VAL A 210 11.55 63.61 -23.96
C VAL A 210 12.69 64.39 -24.62
N GLU A 211 13.58 63.73 -25.36
CA GLU A 211 14.65 64.42 -26.10
C GLU A 211 14.12 65.26 -27.26
N GLU A 212 13.18 64.74 -28.05
CA GLU A 212 12.53 65.52 -29.12
C GLU A 212 11.81 66.76 -28.59
N LEU A 213 11.17 66.68 -27.41
CA LEU A 213 10.54 67.83 -26.77
C LEU A 213 11.55 68.87 -26.25
N LYS A 214 12.76 68.45 -25.85
CA LYS A 214 13.82 69.38 -25.44
C LYS A 214 14.40 70.15 -26.63
N GLU A 215 14.47 69.55 -27.82
CA GLU A 215 14.97 70.23 -29.02
C GLU A 215 13.99 71.28 -29.57
N LEU A 216 12.73 71.24 -29.16
CA LEU A 216 11.67 72.16 -29.59
C LEU A 216 11.43 73.36 -28.64
N LEU A 217 12.11 73.40 -27.49
CA LEU A 217 12.00 74.44 -26.45
C LEU A 217 13.26 75.29 -26.36
#